data_AF-A0A183JDR9-F1
#
_entry.id   AF-A0A183JDR9-F1
#
_cell.length_a   1.000
_cell.length_b   1.000
_cell.length_c   1.000
_cell.angle_alpha   90.00
_cell.angle_beta   90.00
_cell.angle_gamma   90.00
#
_symmetry.space_group_name_H-M   'P 1'
#
loop_
_entity.id
_entity.type
_entity.pdbx_description
1 polymer ?
#
loop_
_entity_poly.entity_id
_entity_poly.type
_entity_poly.pdbx_seq_one_letter_code
_entity_poly.pdbx_strand_id
1 'polypeptide(L)'
;MGELLLHKPLLPGKTEVHQLELIIDLLGTPNDQIWPLPGRGTVTSINSTNHNLVLRYNNLRHTFPWLSDAGLRLLNFLFMYDPSKRARARECCQSSYFREHPLPCEPDMMPSFPQHRLKRKNSPGEYDNKGVNPAQDQAAGLFDAAFDRIVSVYLKNFQ
;
A
#
# COMPACT_ATOMS: atom_id res chain seq x y z
N MET A 1 5.74 2.36 -1.78
CA MET A 1 6.75 2.31 -0.69
C MET A 1 7.30 0.91 -0.49
N GLY A 2 6.50 -0.10 -0.15
CA GLY A 2 7.05 -1.44 0.15
C GLY A 2 7.85 -2.09 -1.00
N GLU A 3 7.39 -2.01 -2.24
CA GLU A 3 8.16 -2.49 -3.40
C GLU A 3 9.47 -1.71 -3.60
N LEU A 4 9.44 -0.39 -3.41
CA LEU A 4 10.63 0.44 -3.51
C LEU A 4 11.69 0.04 -2.47
N LEU A 5 11.26 -0.35 -1.26
CA LEU A 5 12.15 -0.80 -0.19
C LEU A 5 12.71 -2.23 -0.43
N LEU A 6 11.95 -3.08 -1.12
CA LEU A 6 12.36 -4.46 -1.41
C LEU A 6 13.07 -4.62 -2.75
N HIS A 7 12.95 -3.63 -3.64
CA HIS A 7 13.39 -3.69 -5.04
C HIS A 7 12.72 -4.83 -5.84
N LYS A 8 11.57 -5.30 -5.36
CA LYS A 8 10.72 -6.33 -5.99
C LYS A 8 9.27 -6.14 -5.58
N PRO A 9 8.29 -6.64 -6.35
CA PRO A 9 6.88 -6.55 -5.99
C PRO A 9 6.61 -7.11 -4.58
N LEU A 10 5.94 -6.33 -3.74
CA LEU A 10 5.64 -6.71 -2.36
C LEU A 10 4.59 -7.83 -2.29
N LEU A 11 3.55 -7.74 -3.13
CA LEU A 11 2.41 -8.67 -3.16
C LEU A 11 2.19 -9.16 -4.60
N PRO A 12 2.98 -10.13 -5.08
CA PRO A 12 2.88 -10.65 -6.45
C PRO A 12 1.76 -11.68 -6.59
N GLY A 13 0.51 -11.30 -6.34
CA GLY A 13 -0.65 -12.17 -6.50
C GLY A 13 -0.90 -12.53 -7.97
N LYS A 14 -1.33 -13.78 -8.20
CA LYS A 14 -1.67 -14.31 -9.54
C LYS A 14 -3.18 -14.37 -9.77
N THR A 15 -3.95 -14.43 -8.69
CA THR A 15 -5.41 -14.43 -8.65
C THR A 15 -5.85 -13.53 -7.49
N GLU A 16 -7.10 -13.09 -7.50
CA GLU A 16 -7.66 -12.28 -6.41
C GLU A 16 -7.58 -12.99 -5.06
N VAL A 17 -7.81 -14.31 -5.04
CA VAL A 17 -7.69 -15.14 -3.83
C VAL A 17 -6.25 -15.17 -3.33
N HIS A 18 -5.29 -15.45 -4.20
CA HIS A 18 -3.87 -15.46 -3.82
C HIS A 18 -3.41 -14.07 -3.36
N GLN A 19 -3.93 -13.00 -3.96
CA GLN A 19 -3.65 -11.63 -3.51
C GLN A 19 -4.14 -11.38 -2.07
N LEU A 20 -5.34 -11.85 -1.73
CA LEU A 20 -5.87 -11.76 -0.36
C LEU A 20 -5.03 -12.56 0.63
N GLU A 21 -4.62 -13.78 0.27
CA GLU A 21 -3.73 -14.60 1.11
C GLU A 21 -2.42 -13.89 1.40
N LEU A 22 -1.79 -13.28 0.39
CA LEU A 22 -0.56 -12.51 0.55
C LEU A 22 -0.74 -11.28 1.45
N ILE A 23 -1.89 -10.60 1.38
CA ILE A 23 -2.21 -9.47 2.25
C ILE A 23 -2.36 -9.94 3.70
N ILE A 24 -3.07 -11.04 3.92
CA ILE A 24 -3.27 -11.65 5.24
C ILE A 24 -1.95 -12.17 5.82
N ASP A 25 -1.08 -12.75 4.99
CA ASP A 25 0.29 -13.12 5.38
C ASP A 25 1.12 -11.93 5.82
N LEU A 26 0.99 -10.79 5.15
CA LEU A 26 1.78 -9.61 5.44
C LEU A 26 1.27 -8.84 6.67
N LEU A 27 -0.04 -8.58 6.75
CA LEU A 27 -0.65 -7.69 7.74
C LEU A 27 -1.26 -8.44 8.93
N GLY A 28 -1.42 -9.75 8.81
CA GLY A 28 -2.11 -10.58 9.78
C GLY A 28 -3.61 -10.73 9.48
N THR A 29 -4.25 -11.67 10.19
CA THR A 29 -5.67 -11.98 10.01
C THR A 29 -6.53 -10.80 10.50
N PRO A 30 -7.39 -10.20 9.66
CA PRO A 30 -8.30 -9.15 10.10
C PRO A 30 -9.27 -9.71 11.14
N ASN A 31 -9.59 -8.91 12.15
CA ASN A 31 -10.57 -9.23 13.18
C ASN A 31 -11.55 -8.06 13.37
N ASP A 32 -12.66 -8.30 14.07
CA ASP A 32 -13.72 -7.32 14.25
C ASP A 32 -13.28 -6.05 15.02
N GLN A 33 -12.15 -6.10 15.75
CA GLN A 33 -11.57 -4.92 16.40
C GLN A 33 -10.79 -4.05 15.42
N ILE A 34 -10.05 -4.67 14.50
CA ILE A 34 -9.21 -4.00 13.51
C ILE A 34 -10.08 -3.42 12.38
N TRP A 35 -11.01 -4.22 11.86
CA TRP A 35 -11.90 -3.82 10.76
C TRP A 35 -13.34 -4.30 11.01
N PRO A 36 -14.14 -3.54 11.76
CA PRO A 36 -15.55 -3.84 11.96
C PRO A 36 -16.30 -3.60 10.64
N LEU A 37 -16.69 -4.66 9.96
CA LEU A 37 -17.52 -4.59 8.74
C LEU A 37 -19.01 -4.75 9.13
N PRO A 38 -19.82 -3.67 9.14
CA PRO A 38 -21.24 -3.79 9.46
C PRO A 38 -21.99 -4.48 8.32
N GLY A 39 -22.76 -5.53 8.61
CA GLY A 39 -23.66 -6.18 7.64
C GLY A 39 -23.02 -7.15 6.65
N ARG A 40 -21.70 -7.34 6.68
CA ARG A 40 -21.03 -8.54 6.17
C ARG A 40 -20.82 -9.45 7.37
N GLY A 41 -21.11 -10.75 7.26
CA GLY A 41 -20.88 -11.71 8.34
C GLY A 41 -19.49 -11.50 8.94
N THR A 42 -19.37 -11.70 10.26
CA THR A 42 -18.13 -11.51 11.00
C THR A 42 -16.94 -11.96 10.16
N VAL A 43 -15.85 -11.21 10.14
CA VAL A 43 -14.63 -11.62 9.40
C VAL A 43 -14.21 -13.03 9.86
N THR A 44 -14.61 -13.43 11.06
CA THR A 44 -14.56 -14.79 11.61
C THR A 44 -15.20 -15.88 10.75
N SER A 45 -16.18 -15.59 9.88
CA SER A 45 -16.84 -16.60 9.04
C SER A 45 -15.95 -17.11 7.90
N ILE A 46 -14.85 -16.42 7.55
CA ILE A 46 -13.79 -16.98 6.67
C ILE A 46 -12.98 -18.06 7.38
N ASN A 47 -12.97 -18.06 8.71
CA ASN A 47 -12.23 -19.04 9.50
C ASN A 47 -12.95 -20.39 9.57
N SER A 48 -14.25 -20.44 9.26
CA SER A 48 -15.05 -21.65 9.43
C SER A 48 -14.94 -22.63 8.24
N THR A 49 -14.59 -22.16 7.04
CA THR A 49 -14.53 -22.99 5.84
C THR A 49 -13.10 -23.34 5.40
N ASN A 50 -12.09 -22.62 5.88
CA ASN A 50 -10.68 -22.97 5.69
C ASN A 50 -10.06 -23.29 7.04
N HIS A 51 -9.94 -24.59 7.33
CA HIS A 51 -9.39 -25.17 8.57
C HIS A 51 -7.91 -24.78 8.88
N ASN A 52 -7.34 -23.80 8.18
CA ASN A 52 -5.92 -23.42 8.19
C ASN A 52 -5.67 -21.89 8.22
N LEU A 53 -6.66 -21.04 8.48
CA LEU A 53 -6.36 -19.65 8.87
C LEU A 53 -5.87 -19.62 10.33
N VAL A 54 -4.65 -20.12 10.54
CA VAL A 54 -3.84 -19.82 11.72
C VAL A 54 -3.86 -18.30 11.89
N LEU A 55 -4.10 -17.80 13.11
CA LEU A 55 -4.02 -16.38 13.42
C LEU A 55 -2.65 -15.85 12.97
N ARG A 56 -2.61 -15.16 11.84
CA ARG A 56 -1.38 -14.60 11.30
C ARG A 56 -1.18 -13.25 11.97
N TYR A 57 0.04 -13.01 12.43
CA TYR A 57 0.43 -11.75 13.02
C TYR A 57 0.96 -10.81 11.94
N ASN A 58 1.02 -9.52 12.26
CA ASN A 58 1.62 -8.53 11.37
C ASN A 58 3.11 -8.85 11.17
N ASN A 59 3.47 -9.16 9.92
CA ASN A 59 4.80 -9.59 9.53
C ASN A 59 5.67 -8.46 8.97
N LEU A 60 5.22 -7.19 8.99
CA LEU A 60 5.99 -6.08 8.42
C LEU A 60 7.39 -5.95 9.02
N ARG A 61 7.57 -6.17 10.33
CA ARG A 61 8.91 -6.14 10.95
C ARG A 61 9.81 -7.27 10.42
N HIS A 62 9.24 -8.43 10.13
CA HIS A 62 9.97 -9.57 9.59
C HIS A 62 10.27 -9.39 8.09
N THR A 63 9.36 -8.78 7.32
CA THR A 63 9.57 -8.47 5.91
C THR A 63 10.58 -7.34 5.69
N PHE A 64 10.62 -6.36 6.61
CA PHE A 64 11.50 -5.20 6.56
C PHE A 64 12.37 -5.09 7.83
N PRO A 65 13.25 -6.06 8.11
CA PRO A 65 14.01 -6.10 9.37
C PRO A 65 15.05 -4.97 9.48
N TRP A 66 15.48 -4.40 8.35
CA TRP A 66 16.40 -3.26 8.27
C TRP A 66 15.69 -1.90 8.34
N LEU A 67 14.36 -1.87 8.31
CA LEU A 67 13.62 -0.61 8.32
C LEU A 67 13.50 -0.09 9.75
N SER A 68 13.70 1.21 9.92
CA SER A 68 13.53 1.90 11.19
C SER A 68 12.11 1.74 11.75
N ASP A 69 11.97 1.99 13.05
CA ASP A 69 10.65 1.97 13.69
C ASP A 69 9.73 3.07 13.12
N ALA A 70 10.28 4.21 12.70
CA ALA A 70 9.50 5.25 12.04
C ALA A 70 8.99 4.81 10.66
N GLY A 71 9.83 4.12 9.88
CA GLY A 71 9.45 3.58 8.58
C GLY A 71 8.40 2.48 8.71
N LEU A 72 8.53 1.60 9.70
CA LEU A 72 7.52 0.57 10.00
C LEU A 72 6.21 1.18 10.46
N ARG A 73 6.22 2.22 11.29
CA ARG A 73 4.99 2.96 11.65
C ARG A 73 4.33 3.56 10.42
N LEU A 74 5.09 4.17 9.52
CA LEU A 74 4.56 4.71 8.27
C LEU A 74 3.94 3.62 7.39
N LEU A 75 4.59 2.45 7.24
CA LEU A 75 4.02 1.32 6.50
C LEU A 75 2.72 0.81 7.13
N ASN A 76 2.65 0.71 8.46
CA ASN A 76 1.43 0.31 9.15
C ASN A 76 0.27 1.28 8.89
N PHE A 77 0.54 2.59 8.85
CA PHE A 77 -0.48 3.59 8.53
C PHE A 77 -0.93 3.54 7.08
N LEU A 78 -0.02 3.24 6.15
CA LEU A 78 -0.32 3.10 4.73
C LEU A 78 -1.09 1.81 4.41
N PHE A 79 -0.82 0.71 5.13
CA PHE A 79 -1.42 -0.60 4.90
C PHE A 79 -2.58 -0.93 5.85
N MET A 80 -3.22 0.06 6.45
CA MET A 80 -4.37 -0.17 7.32
C MET A 80 -5.53 -0.83 6.54
N TYR A 81 -6.09 -1.90 7.09
CA TYR A 81 -7.24 -2.61 6.52
C TYR A 81 -8.45 -1.70 6.37
N ASP A 82 -8.86 -1.05 7.46
CA ASP A 82 -9.96 -0.10 7.45
C ASP A 82 -9.54 1.19 6.73
N PRO A 83 -10.11 1.50 5.55
CA PRO A 83 -9.76 2.70 4.79
C PRO A 83 -10.09 3.98 5.56
N SER A 84 -11.08 3.95 6.45
CA SER A 84 -11.47 5.09 7.30
C SER A 84 -10.38 5.44 8.31
N LYS A 85 -9.56 4.46 8.71
CA LYS A 85 -8.44 4.62 9.63
C LYS A 85 -7.08 4.72 8.91
N ARG A 86 -7.06 4.53 7.58
CA ARG A 86 -5.84 4.62 6.79
C ARG A 86 -5.37 6.07 6.70
N ALA A 87 -4.09 6.30 6.93
CA ALA A 87 -3.56 7.66 6.96
C ALA A 87 -3.66 8.33 5.58
N ARG A 88 -4.00 9.62 5.59
CA ARG A 88 -4.05 10.46 4.40
C ARG A 88 -2.64 10.88 4.00
N ALA A 89 -2.46 11.24 2.73
CA ALA A 89 -1.17 11.67 2.18
C ALA A 89 -0.51 12.78 3.04
N ARG A 90 -1.28 13.80 3.45
CA ARG A 90 -0.78 14.89 4.30
C ARG A 90 -0.22 14.40 5.64
N GLU A 91 -0.86 13.41 6.25
CA GLU A 91 -0.44 12.83 7.53
C GLU A 91 0.83 11.99 7.32
N CYS A 92 0.88 11.21 6.24
CA CYS A 92 2.07 10.44 5.87
C CYS A 92 3.30 11.32 5.63
N CYS A 93 3.15 12.46 4.94
CA CYS A 93 4.24 13.41 4.71
C CYS A 93 4.83 14.02 5.99
N GLN A 94 4.07 14.00 7.09
CA GLN A 94 4.53 14.49 8.40
C GLN A 94 5.24 13.42 9.24
N SER A 95 5.33 12.18 8.75
CA SER A 95 6.01 11.09 9.43
C SER A 95 7.45 11.43 9.75
N SER A 96 7.90 11.04 10.95
CA SER A 96 9.30 11.17 11.37
C SER A 96 10.26 10.38 10.47
N TYR A 97 9.76 9.40 9.72
CA TYR A 97 10.53 8.62 8.75
C TYR A 97 11.21 9.50 7.69
N PHE A 98 10.58 10.59 7.25
CA PHE A 98 11.18 11.49 6.25
C PHE A 98 12.17 12.50 6.84
N ARG A 99 12.32 12.51 8.17
CA ARG A 99 13.18 13.46 8.91
C ARG A 99 14.32 12.77 9.66
N GLU A 100 14.32 11.44 9.71
CA GLU A 100 15.41 10.68 10.35
C GLU A 100 16.60 10.51 9.39
N HIS A 101 17.76 10.21 9.95
CA HIS A 101 18.94 9.90 9.15
C HIS A 101 18.90 8.43 8.67
N PRO A 102 19.42 8.13 7.47
CA PRO A 102 19.97 9.07 6.49
C PRO A 102 18.87 9.93 5.83
N LEU A 103 19.17 11.21 5.62
CA LEU A 103 18.25 12.11 4.93
C LEU A 103 18.09 11.69 3.46
N PRO A 104 16.97 12.06 2.81
CA PRO A 104 16.78 11.82 1.40
C PRO A 104 17.95 12.33 0.55
N CYS A 105 18.31 11.58 -0.48
CA CYS A 105 19.30 12.00 -1.45
C CYS A 105 18.82 13.26 -2.17
N GLU A 106 19.72 14.23 -2.41
CA GLU A 106 19.41 15.39 -3.24
C GLU A 106 18.96 14.93 -4.64
N PRO A 107 17.95 15.58 -5.25
CA PRO A 107 17.41 15.16 -6.54
C PRO A 107 18.47 15.02 -7.64
N ASP A 108 19.47 15.90 -7.64
CA ASP A 108 20.58 15.92 -8.61
C ASP A 108 21.51 14.70 -8.50
N MET A 109 21.49 14.04 -7.34
CA MET A 109 22.29 12.85 -7.06
C MET A 109 21.50 11.55 -7.26
N MET A 110 20.20 11.65 -7.62
CA MET A 110 19.40 10.47 -7.94
C MET A 110 19.90 9.84 -9.25
N PRO A 111 20.05 8.51 -9.33
CA PRO A 111 20.49 7.87 -10.56
C PRO A 111 19.51 8.18 -11.70
N SER A 112 20.00 8.85 -12.74
CA SER A 112 19.22 9.10 -13.94
C SER A 112 19.17 7.84 -14.80
N PHE A 113 17.98 7.29 -15.02
CA PHE A 113 17.81 6.31 -16.09
C PHE A 113 18.06 7.01 -17.44
N PRO A 114 18.79 6.39 -18.40
CA PRO A 114 18.90 6.96 -19.73
C PRO A 114 17.49 7.08 -20.30
N GLN A 115 17.01 8.30 -20.45
CA GLN A 115 15.67 8.56 -20.95
C GLN A 115 15.62 8.12 -22.42
N HIS A 116 15.10 6.91 -22.68
CA HIS A 116 14.90 6.42 -24.05
C HIS A 116 13.96 7.33 -24.86
N ARG A 117 13.18 8.19 -24.17
CA ARG A 117 12.28 9.19 -24.75
C ARG A 117 13.00 10.46 -25.24
N LEU A 118 14.13 10.86 -24.63
CA LEU A 118 14.85 12.09 -25.00
C LEU A 118 15.83 11.93 -26.16
N LYS A 119 16.09 10.71 -26.64
CA LYS A 119 16.87 10.50 -27.87
C LYS A 119 16.18 10.99 -29.14
N ARG A 120 14.91 11.43 -29.06
CA ARG A 120 14.19 12.03 -30.18
C ARG A 120 14.07 13.54 -29.96
N LYS A 121 14.87 14.27 -30.75
CA LYS A 121 14.81 15.71 -31.08
C LYS A 121 15.54 16.69 -30.15
N ASN A 122 16.78 17.01 -30.56
CA ASN A 122 17.23 18.38 -30.62
C ASN A 122 16.22 19.23 -31.41
N SER A 123 15.46 20.08 -30.73
CA SER A 123 14.91 21.32 -31.28
C SER A 123 14.60 22.28 -30.12
N PRO A 124 15.14 23.51 -30.11
CA PRO A 124 14.95 24.45 -29.02
C PRO A 124 13.54 25.05 -29.08
N GLY A 125 12.81 24.99 -27.97
CA GLY A 125 11.47 25.55 -27.85
C GLY A 125 11.02 25.65 -26.39
N GLU A 126 11.32 26.81 -25.79
CA GLU A 126 10.48 27.60 -24.90
C GLU A 126 9.54 26.86 -23.91
N TYR A 127 9.89 26.88 -22.62
CA TYR A 127 9.01 26.42 -21.53
C TYR A 127 8.19 27.59 -20.99
N ASP A 128 6.92 27.65 -21.36
CA ASP A 128 5.93 28.58 -20.83
C ASP A 128 5.35 28.07 -19.50
N ASN A 129 5.39 28.91 -18.47
CA ASN A 129 4.93 28.63 -17.11
C ASN A 129 3.40 28.71 -17.06
N LYS A 130 2.70 27.57 -16.91
CA LYS A 130 1.28 27.56 -16.54
C LYS A 130 1.02 26.67 -15.34
N GLY A 131 0.49 27.30 -14.29
CA GLY A 131 0.25 26.74 -12.97
C GLY A 131 -0.63 25.50 -12.97
N VAL A 132 -0.29 24.58 -12.07
CA VAL A 132 -1.03 23.34 -11.85
C VAL A 132 -2.17 23.61 -10.86
N ASN A 133 -3.41 23.49 -11.35
CA ASN A 133 -4.60 23.43 -10.52
C ASN A 133 -4.58 22.17 -9.61
N PRO A 134 -5.08 22.24 -8.37
CA PRO A 134 -5.20 21.09 -7.49
C PRO A 134 -6.40 20.23 -7.92
N ALA A 135 -6.19 19.33 -8.89
CA ALA A 135 -7.16 18.32 -9.26
C ALA A 135 -7.13 17.16 -8.24
N GLN A 136 -8.32 16.82 -7.77
CA GLN A 136 -8.62 15.96 -6.64
C GLN A 136 -8.11 14.51 -6.78
N ASP A 137 -7.71 14.00 -5.62
CA ASP A 137 -7.14 12.69 -5.30
C ASP A 137 -8.16 11.54 -5.49
N GLN A 138 -8.54 11.23 -6.74
CA GLN A 138 -9.51 10.16 -7.07
C GLN A 138 -8.92 8.75 -7.06
N ALA A 139 -7.59 8.62 -7.05
CA ALA A 139 -6.92 7.32 -7.11
C ALA A 139 -7.04 6.52 -5.80
N ALA A 140 -7.09 7.20 -4.64
CA ALA A 140 -7.19 6.55 -3.34
C ALA A 140 -8.47 5.71 -3.20
N GLY A 141 -9.61 6.21 -3.70
CA GLY A 141 -10.89 5.52 -3.61
C GLY A 141 -11.03 4.31 -4.55
N LEU A 142 -10.22 4.24 -5.63
CA LEU A 142 -10.30 3.16 -6.60
C LEU A 142 -9.75 1.84 -6.04
N PHE A 143 -8.63 1.92 -5.33
CA PHE A 143 -8.04 0.76 -4.67
C PHE A 143 -8.96 0.24 -3.57
N ASP A 144 -9.52 1.15 -2.77
CA ASP A 144 -10.42 0.79 -1.68
C ASP A 144 -11.71 0.16 -2.19
N ALA A 145 -12.34 0.72 -3.22
CA ALA A 145 -13.54 0.13 -3.82
C ALA A 145 -13.28 -1.24 -4.47
N ALA A 146 -12.11 -1.43 -5.08
CA ALA A 146 -11.70 -2.72 -5.64
C ALA A 146 -11.43 -3.76 -4.54
N PHE A 147 -10.70 -3.38 -3.50
CA PHE A 147 -10.43 -4.23 -2.34
C PHE A 147 -11.71 -4.63 -1.62
N ASP A 148 -12.62 -3.67 -1.36
CA ASP A 148 -13.91 -3.93 -0.73
C ASP A 148 -14.79 -4.85 -1.57
N ARG A 149 -14.79 -4.71 -2.90
CA ARG A 149 -15.52 -5.62 -3.79
C ARG A 149 -14.93 -7.02 -3.76
N ILE A 150 -13.62 -7.16 -3.84
CA ILE A 150 -12.93 -8.46 -3.83
C ILE A 150 -13.16 -9.16 -2.49
N VAL A 151 -12.98 -8.46 -1.38
CA VAL A 151 -13.29 -8.99 -0.04
C VAL A 151 -14.77 -9.35 0.06
N SER A 152 -15.68 -8.54 -0.46
CA SER A 152 -17.12 -8.87 -0.47
C SER A 152 -17.47 -10.11 -1.28
N VAL A 153 -16.83 -10.30 -2.43
CA VAL A 153 -17.07 -11.45 -3.32
C VAL A 153 -16.47 -12.70 -2.69
N TYR A 154 -15.27 -12.59 -2.12
CA TYR A 154 -14.64 -13.67 -1.37
C TYR A 154 -15.48 -14.09 -0.17
N LEU A 155 -15.98 -13.14 0.63
CA LEU A 155 -16.86 -13.41 1.78
C LEU A 155 -18.21 -14.05 1.39
N LYS A 156 -18.75 -13.74 0.20
CA LYS A 156 -20.04 -14.28 -0.25
C LYS A 156 -19.94 -15.68 -0.85
N ASN A 157 -18.80 -16.06 -1.42
CA ASN A 157 -18.62 -17.36 -2.10
C ASN A 157 -18.26 -18.53 -1.17
N PHE A 158 -18.24 -18.30 0.16
CA PHE A 158 -17.95 -19.32 1.18
C PHE A 158 -19.14 -19.60 2.12
N GLN A 159 -20.37 -19.22 1.73
CA GLN A 159 -21.63 -19.74 2.28
C GLN A 159 -22.16 -20.89 1.42
#